data_AF-T1TGZ3-F1
#
_entry.id   AF-T1TGZ3-F1
#
_cell.length_a   1.000
_cell.length_b   1.000
_cell.length_c   1.000
_cell.angle_alpha   90.00
_cell.angle_beta   90.00
_cell.angle_gamma   90.00
#
_symmetry.space_group_name_H-M   'P 1'
#
loop_
_entity.id
_entity.type
_entity.pdbx_description
1 polymer ?
#
loop_
_entity_poly.entity_id
_entity_poly.type
_entity_poly.pdbx_seq_one_letter_code
_entity_poly.pdbx_strand_id
1 'polypeptide(L)' 'MYRGIIKFVCNECGHKFKAPDIEWNATVCSVPQPCPKCGGMHTKPARFFNFLSLLENFTYKRLWKEIDKNKRSE' A
#
# COMPACT_ATOMS: atom_id res chain seq x y z
N MET A 1 8.29 -11.40 0.78
CA MET A 1 8.89 -11.67 2.12
C MET A 1 8.11 -10.95 3.21
N TYR A 2 7.95 -11.53 4.40
CA TYR A 2 7.43 -10.81 5.57
C TYR A 2 8.55 -10.01 6.25
N ARG A 3 8.32 -8.71 6.48
CA ARG A 3 9.30 -7.74 7.03
C ARG A 3 8.92 -7.17 8.39
N GLY A 4 7.87 -7.71 9.02
CA GLY A 4 7.37 -7.26 10.32
C GLY A 4 6.04 -6.51 10.22
N ILE A 5 5.73 -5.69 11.22
CA ILE A 5 4.51 -4.88 11.28
C ILE A 5 4.87 -3.41 11.16
N ILE A 6 4.28 -2.72 10.19
CA ILE A 6 4.49 -1.28 9.96
C ILE A 6 3.17 -0.52 9.99
N LYS A 7 3.26 0.82 9.99
CA LYS A 7 2.10 1.68 9.84
C LYS A 7 1.80 1.88 8.35
N PHE A 8 0.55 1.68 7.98
CA PHE A 8 -0.03 2.05 6.69
C PHE A 8 -0.90 3.29 6.83
N VAL A 9 -1.12 3.99 5.72
CA VAL A 9 -2.09 5.05 5.56
C VAL A 9 -3.02 4.69 4.40
N CYS A 10 -4.33 4.82 4.62
CA CYS A 10 -5.33 4.70 3.58
C CYS A 10 -5.44 6.01 2.80
N ASN A 11 -5.37 5.93 1.47
CA ASN A 11 -5.48 7.08 0.58
C ASN A 11 -6.94 7.54 0.40
N GLU A 12 -7.92 6.67 0.64
CA GLU A 12 -9.35 6.99 0.51
C GLU A 12 -9.87 7.73 1.75
N CYS A 13 -9.62 7.19 2.95
CA CYS A 13 -10.20 7.72 4.19
C CYS A 13 -9.17 8.35 5.16
N GLY A 14 -7.89 8.35 4.81
CA GLY A 14 -6.80 8.91 5.63
C GLY A 14 -6.45 8.11 6.88
N HIS A 15 -7.15 7.00 7.16
CA HIS A 15 -6.93 6.21 8.37
C HIS A 15 -5.53 5.58 8.38
N LYS A 16 -4.83 5.75 9.51
CA LYS A 16 -3.52 5.15 9.76
C LYS A 16 -3.68 3.94 10.67
N PHE A 17 -3.14 2.80 10.25
CA PHE A 17 -3.28 1.53 10.98
C PHE A 17 -2.00 0.72 10.91
N LYS A 18 -1.82 -0.23 11.84
CA LYS A 18 -0.69 -1.17 11.81
C LYS A 18 -1.12 -2.42 11.06
N ALA A 19 -0.27 -2.91 10.16
CA ALA A 19 -0.52 -4.15 9.43
C ALA A 19 0.81 -4.83 9.06
N PRO A 20 0.77 -6.13 8.71
CA PRO A 20 1.92 -6.85 8.18
C PRO A 20 2.55 -6.13 6.98
N ASP A 21 3.87 -5.93 7.04
CA ASP A 21 4.68 -5.52 5.90
C ASP A 21 5.09 -6.76 5.12
N ILE A 22 4.39 -7.02 4.03
CA ILE A 22 4.74 -8.08 3.09
C ILE A 22 5.32 -7.39 1.86
N GLU A 23 6.54 -7.76 1.50
CA GLU A 23 7.22 -7.28 0.31
C GLU A 23 6.47 -7.67 -0.97
N TRP A 24 6.29 -6.71 -1.87
CA TRP A 24 5.66 -6.92 -3.17
C TRP A 24 6.70 -7.32 -4.23
N ASN A 25 6.60 -8.53 -4.76
CA ASN A 25 7.38 -9.02 -5.91
C ASN A 25 8.90 -8.76 -5.85
N ALA A 26 9.52 -9.01 -4.70
CA ALA A 26 10.94 -8.73 -4.44
C ALA A 26 11.37 -7.27 -4.67
N THR A 27 10.44 -6.32 -4.47
CA THR A 27 10.71 -4.88 -4.56
C THR A 27 10.74 -4.22 -3.18
N VAL A 28 11.23 -2.99 -3.11
CA VAL A 28 11.16 -2.20 -1.86
C VAL A 28 9.72 -1.93 -1.41
N CYS A 29 8.72 -2.02 -2.30
CA CYS A 29 7.32 -1.77 -1.99
C CYS A 29 6.68 -2.86 -1.11
N SER A 30 5.60 -2.48 -0.42
CA SER A 30 4.79 -3.36 0.42
C SER A 30 3.47 -3.65 -0.28
N VAL A 31 2.95 -4.86 -0.13
CA VAL A 31 1.59 -5.22 -0.56
C VAL A 31 0.59 -4.35 0.20
N PRO A 32 -0.35 -3.67 -0.48
CA PRO A 32 -1.40 -2.91 0.18
C PRO A 32 -2.24 -3.81 1.09
N GLN A 33 -2.54 -3.29 2.27
CA GLN A 33 -3.34 -3.98 3.27
C GLN A 33 -4.76 -3.39 3.26
N PRO A 34 -5.81 -4.20 3.42
CA PRO A 34 -7.18 -3.71 3.47
C PRO A 34 -7.34 -2.72 4.63
N CYS A 35 -7.94 -1.57 4.35
CA CYS A 35 -8.19 -0.58 5.39
C CYS A 35 -9.26 -1.10 6.36
N PRO A 36 -9.00 -1.19 7.67
CA PRO A 36 -9.98 -1.68 8.64
C PRO A 36 -11.18 -0.73 8.82
N LYS A 37 -11.06 0.53 8.36
CA LYS A 37 -12.12 1.54 8.50
C LYS A 37 -13.08 1.59 7.31
N CYS A 38 -12.55 1.59 6.09
CA CYS A 38 -13.36 1.73 4.86
C CYS A 38 -13.36 0.49 3.96
N GLY A 39 -12.53 -0.53 4.25
CA GLY A 39 -12.36 -1.71 3.39
C GLY A 39 -11.53 -1.46 2.12
N GLY A 40 -11.14 -0.21 1.85
CA GLY A 40 -10.36 0.18 0.68
C GLY A 40 -8.99 -0.49 0.62
N MET A 41 -8.53 -0.77 -0.60
CA MET A 41 -7.21 -1.38 -0.86
C MET A 41 -6.14 -0.35 -1.26
N HIS A 42 -6.51 0.92 -1.41
CA HIS A 42 -5.56 1.98 -1.75
C HIS A 42 -4.80 2.43 -0.51
N THR A 43 -3.97 1.55 0.02
CA THR A 43 -3.16 1.78 1.21
C THR A 43 -1.67 1.70 0.88
N LYS A 44 -0.86 2.46 1.61
CA LYS A 44 0.60 2.48 1.47
C LYS A 44 1.29 2.62 2.83
N PRO A 45 2.55 2.20 2.97
CA PRO A 45 3.37 2.48 4.14
C PRO A 45 3.39 3.97 4.48
N ALA A 46 3.31 4.28 5.77
CA ALA A 46 3.39 5.64 6.30
C ALA A 46 4.84 6.11 6.54
N ARG A 47 5.86 5.32 6.15
CA ARG A 47 7.28 5.68 6.32
C ARG A 47 7.69 6.70 5.26
N PHE A 48 8.10 7.88 5.72
CA PHE A 48 8.59 9.01 4.94
C PHE A 48 10.13 9.07 5.05
N PHE A 49 10.84 8.97 3.92
CA PHE A 49 12.15 9.61 3.75
C PHE A 49 12.12 10.40 2.43
N ASN A 50 12.38 11.70 2.54
CA ASN A 50 11.85 12.77 1.69
C ASN A 50 12.41 12.91 0.26
N PHE A 51 13.06 11.90 -0.31
CA PHE A 51 13.53 11.95 -1.72
C PHE A 51 12.94 10.87 -2.63
N LEU A 52 12.70 9.64 -2.12
CA LEU A 52 12.06 8.57 -2.90
C LEU A 52 10.52 8.61 -2.91
N SER A 53 9.90 9.45 -2.07
CA SER A 53 8.44 9.52 -1.89
C SER A 53 7.66 9.73 -3.20
N LEU A 54 8.21 10.50 -4.15
CA LEU A 54 7.52 10.78 -5.41
C LEU A 54 7.48 9.56 -6.34
N LEU A 55 8.59 8.81 -6.41
CA LEU A 55 8.68 7.56 -7.18
C LEU A 55 7.81 6.47 -6.54
N GLU A 56 7.84 6.35 -5.21
CA GLU A 56 6.99 5.41 -4.48
C GLU A 56 5.50 5.71 -4.68
N ASN A 57 5.08 6.98 -4.61
CA ASN A 57 3.70 7.36 -4.88
C ASN A 57 3.25 6.97 -6.29
N PHE A 58 4.12 7.14 -7.29
CA PHE A 58 3.82 6.72 -8.66
C PHE A 58 3.69 5.18 -8.76
N THR A 59 4.61 4.45 -8.14
CA THR A 59 4.57 2.98 -8.09
C THR A 59 3.31 2.47 -7.39
N TYR A 60 2.94 3.04 -6.24
CA TYR A 60 1.71 2.65 -5.54
C TYR A 60 0.45 2.98 -6.35
N LYS A 61 0.39 4.12 -7.04
CA LYS A 61 -0.73 4.43 -7.94
C LYS A 61 -0.86 3.39 -9.06
N ARG A 62 0.26 2.93 -9.62
CA ARG A 62 0.25 1.87 -10.64
C ARG A 62 -0.23 0.54 -10.06
N LEU A 63 0.30 0.17 -8.90
CA LEU A 63 -0.05 -1.06 -8.21
C LEU A 63 -1.54 -1.11 -7.84
N TRP A 64 -2.10 -0.01 -7.32
CA TRP A 64 -3.53 0.08 -7.05
C TRP A 64 -4.38 -0.06 -8.32
N LYS A 65 -3.96 0.54 -9.44
CA LYS A 65 -4.65 0.34 -10.73
C LYS A 65 -4.64 -1.11 -11.18
N GLU A 66 -3.56 -1.85 -10.94
CA GLU A 66 -3.47 -3.28 -11.24
C GLU A 66 -4.40 -4.10 -10.35
N ILE A 67 -4.44 -3.82 -9.04
CA ILE A 67 -5.39 -4.44 -8.10
C ILE A 67 -6.84 -4.17 -8.52
N ASP A 68 -7.18 -2.92 -8.87
CA ASP A 68 -8.53 -2.52 -9.28
C ASP A 68 -8.94 -3.11 -10.63
N LYS A 69 -7.98 -3.44 -11.50
CA LYS A 69 -8.25 -4.15 -12.76
C LYS A 69 -8.54 -5.62 -12.47
N ASN A 70 -7.72 -6.27 -11.66
CA ASN A 70 -7.89 -7.68 -11.32
C ASN A 70 -9.22 -7.93 -10.58
N LYS A 71 -9.63 -7.03 -9.68
CA LYS A 71 -10.94 -7.09 -9.00
C LYS A 71 -12.16 -6.95 -9.92
N ARG A 72 -12.00 -6.40 -11.13
CA ARG A 72 -13.09 -6.21 -12.10
C ARG A 72 -13.20 -7.37 -13.09
N SER A 73 -12.17 -8.21 -13.17
CA SER A 73 -12.15 -9.42 -13.99
C SER A 73 -12.60 -10.67 -13.25
N GLU A 74 -12.89 -10.55 -11.95
CA GLU A 74 -13.54 -11.55 -11.09
C GLU A 74 -15.02 -11.24 -10.93
#